data_AF-A0A6B3ALK1-F1
#
_entry.id   AF-A0A6B3ALK1-F1
#
_cell.length_a   1.000
_cell.length_b   1.000
_cell.length_c   1.000
_cell.angle_alpha   90.00
_cell.angle_beta   90.00
_cell.angle_gamma   90.00
#
_symmetry.space_group_name_H-M   'P 1'
#
loop_
_entity.id
_entity.type
_entity.pdbx_description
1 polymer ?
#
loop_
_entity_poly.entity_id
_entity_poly.type
_entity_poly.pdbx_seq_one_letter_code
_entity_poly.pdbx_strand_id
1 'polypeptide(L)'
;LHLGALPRQESHALLTRVLGRQRVAAEHTAARALTDLCGHVPLALRIVMARLLTRPAQRLADCATWLRRDLPARLALPDDPRLSVPLILDGALRRLPAPLADAYLRLARLNGQLTVPDAAGALAVPETRAEELLEQLIDRGLLDEEQPGLLRMNALFRAHALHRGTRAGEVAQALLPVARHALPSGAT
;
A
#
# COMPACT_ATOMS: atom_id res chain seq x y z
N LEU A 1 2.65 -10.12 14.05
CA LEU A 1 1.73 -10.05 12.90
C LEU A 1 2.56 -9.63 11.69
N HIS A 2 3.08 -10.60 10.93
CA HIS A 2 3.73 -10.34 9.65
C HIS A 2 2.62 -10.16 8.61
N LEU A 3 2.67 -9.09 7.81
CA LEU A 3 1.65 -8.80 6.80
C LEU A 3 1.81 -9.67 5.56
N GLY A 4 1.90 -10.99 5.76
CA GLY A 4 1.62 -12.04 4.78
C GLY A 4 2.30 -11.95 3.41
N ALA A 5 3.29 -11.08 3.20
CA ALA A 5 3.95 -10.93 1.91
C ALA A 5 4.76 -12.20 1.63
N LEU A 6 4.58 -12.78 0.45
CA LEU A 6 5.41 -13.89 0.02
C LEU A 6 6.80 -13.36 -0.35
N PRO A 7 7.85 -14.19 -0.20
CA PRO A 7 9.11 -13.92 -0.89
C PRO A 7 8.87 -13.63 -2.38
N ARG A 8 9.65 -12.72 -2.96
CA ARG A 8 9.46 -12.28 -4.37
C ARG A 8 9.45 -13.48 -5.33
N GLN A 9 10.33 -14.45 -5.09
CA GLN A 9 10.42 -15.68 -5.86
C GLN A 9 9.13 -16.51 -5.77
N GLU A 10 8.57 -16.68 -4.57
CA GLU A 10 7.32 -17.40 -4.36
C GLU A 10 6.12 -16.70 -4.99
N SER A 11 6.06 -15.37 -4.93
CA SER A 11 5.04 -14.57 -5.63
C SER A 11 5.07 -14.82 -7.14
N HIS A 12 6.27 -14.81 -7.72
CA HIS A 12 6.44 -15.05 -9.16
C HIS A 12 6.15 -16.51 -9.54
N ALA A 13 6.55 -17.46 -8.69
CA ALA A 13 6.23 -18.88 -8.87
C ALA A 13 4.71 -19.13 -8.80
N LEU A 14 4.01 -18.48 -7.88
CA LEU A 14 2.56 -18.54 -7.77
C LEU A 14 1.89 -18.03 -9.06
N LEU A 15 2.32 -16.87 -9.55
CA LEU A 15 1.79 -16.27 -10.77
C LEU A 15 2.05 -17.17 -12.00
N THR A 16 3.24 -17.77 -12.07
CA THR A 16 3.62 -18.76 -13.10
C THR A 16 2.76 -20.02 -13.06
N ARG A 17 2.50 -20.54 -11.86
CA ARG A 17 1.68 -21.75 -11.66
C ARG A 17 0.23 -21.53 -12.07
N VAL A 18 -0.32 -20.35 -11.79
CA VAL A 18 -1.73 -20.05 -12.04
C VAL A 18 -1.98 -19.58 -13.48
N LEU A 19 -1.13 -18.71 -14.03
CA LEU A 19 -1.33 -18.13 -15.37
C LEU A 19 -0.64 -18.90 -16.49
N GLY A 20 0.20 -19.88 -16.15
CA GLY A 20 0.97 -20.68 -17.08
C GLY A 20 2.33 -20.10 -17.41
N ARG A 21 3.35 -20.98 -17.49
CA ARG A 21 4.75 -20.62 -17.72
C ARG A 21 4.96 -19.83 -19.01
N GLN A 22 4.32 -20.23 -20.11
CA GLN A 22 4.52 -19.59 -21.41
C GLN A 22 4.11 -18.12 -21.39
N ARG A 23 2.95 -17.81 -20.81
CA ARG A 23 2.43 -16.44 -20.70
C ARG A 23 3.33 -15.56 -19.83
N VAL A 24 3.75 -16.09 -18.68
CA VAL A 24 4.61 -15.35 -17.75
C VAL A 24 6.01 -15.14 -18.32
N ALA A 25 6.57 -16.11 -19.02
CA ALA A 25 7.86 -15.97 -19.68
C ALA A 25 7.81 -14.95 -20.83
N ALA A 26 6.73 -14.95 -21.63
CA ALA A 26 6.53 -13.99 -22.71
C ALA A 26 6.43 -12.54 -22.23
N GLU A 27 5.92 -12.33 -21.00
CA GLU A 27 5.73 -11.01 -20.41
C GLU A 27 6.45 -10.88 -19.05
N HIS A 28 7.70 -11.35 -18.94
CA HIS A 28 8.41 -11.46 -17.65
C HIS A 28 8.49 -10.14 -16.87
N THR A 29 8.82 -9.03 -17.54
CA THR A 29 8.88 -7.70 -16.91
C THR A 29 7.53 -7.27 -16.36
N ALA A 30 6.43 -7.55 -17.07
CA ALA A 30 5.09 -7.22 -16.61
C ALA A 30 4.62 -8.13 -15.48
N ALA A 31 4.99 -9.41 -15.51
CA ALA A 31 4.72 -10.34 -14.42
C ALA A 31 5.39 -9.88 -13.11
N ARG A 32 6.66 -9.47 -13.17
CA ARG A 32 7.37 -8.85 -12.03
C ARG A 32 6.67 -7.59 -11.54
N ALA A 33 6.33 -6.70 -12.47
CA ALA A 33 5.61 -5.48 -12.13
C ALA A 33 4.26 -5.77 -11.43
N LEU A 34 3.52 -6.79 -11.83
CA LEU A 34 2.29 -7.20 -11.17
C LEU A 34 2.53 -7.68 -9.74
N THR A 35 3.55 -8.53 -9.52
CA THR A 35 3.86 -9.01 -8.16
C THR A 35 4.31 -7.87 -7.25
N ASP A 36 5.10 -6.95 -7.79
CA ASP A 36 5.60 -5.79 -7.06
C ASP A 36 4.45 -4.82 -6.71
N LEU A 37 3.53 -4.57 -7.65
CA LEU A 37 2.33 -3.75 -7.40
C LEU A 37 1.39 -4.37 -6.37
N CYS A 38 1.33 -5.70 -6.30
CA CYS A 38 0.52 -6.41 -5.31
C CYS A 38 1.20 -6.45 -3.93
N GLY A 39 2.37 -5.84 -3.75
CA GLY A 39 3.15 -5.93 -2.52
C GLY A 39 3.46 -7.35 -2.09
N HIS A 40 3.49 -8.28 -3.05
CA HIS A 40 3.64 -9.71 -2.79
C HIS A 40 2.58 -10.31 -1.84
N VAL A 41 1.46 -9.60 -1.62
CA VAL A 41 0.38 -10.05 -0.74
C VAL A 41 -0.43 -11.14 -1.46
N PRO A 42 -0.54 -12.37 -0.91
CA PRO A 42 -1.24 -13.50 -1.53
C PRO A 42 -2.65 -13.16 -1.99
N LEU A 43 -3.39 -12.39 -1.20
CA LEU A 43 -4.76 -12.02 -1.54
C LEU A 43 -4.82 -11.04 -2.72
N ALA A 44 -3.94 -10.03 -2.76
CA ALA A 44 -3.84 -9.11 -3.89
C ALA A 44 -3.47 -9.87 -5.18
N LEU A 45 -2.50 -10.79 -5.08
CA LEU A 45 -2.12 -11.67 -6.18
C LEU A 45 -3.31 -12.51 -6.66
N ARG A 46 -4.09 -13.10 -5.73
CA ARG A 46 -5.28 -13.90 -6.07
C ARG A 46 -6.32 -13.08 -6.85
N ILE A 47 -6.62 -11.86 -6.42
CA ILE A 47 -7.58 -10.97 -7.11
C ILE A 47 -7.11 -10.69 -8.54
N VAL A 48 -5.84 -10.31 -8.70
CA VAL A 48 -5.25 -9.98 -10.00
C VAL A 48 -5.22 -11.20 -10.92
N MET A 49 -4.80 -12.36 -10.41
CA MET A 49 -4.77 -13.61 -11.18
C MET A 49 -6.18 -14.05 -11.59
N ALA A 50 -7.17 -14.00 -10.68
CA ALA A 50 -8.56 -14.34 -11.00
C ALA A 50 -9.09 -13.47 -12.15
N ARG A 51 -8.81 -12.16 -12.12
CA ARG A 51 -9.14 -11.24 -13.22
C ARG A 51 -8.49 -11.67 -14.53
N LEU A 52 -7.20 -12.00 -14.51
CA LEU A 52 -6.45 -12.42 -15.71
C LEU A 52 -6.88 -13.78 -16.27
N LEU A 53 -7.41 -14.66 -15.43
CA LEU A 53 -8.01 -15.94 -15.84
C LEU A 53 -9.35 -15.71 -16.56
N THR A 54 -10.17 -14.75 -16.11
CA THR A 54 -11.40 -14.37 -16.82
C THR A 54 -11.16 -13.61 -18.13
N ARG A 55 -9.90 -13.21 -18.40
CA ARG A 55 -9.51 -12.37 -19.55
C ARG A 55 -8.21 -12.91 -20.19
N PRO A 56 -8.25 -14.10 -20.80
CA PRO A 56 -7.03 -14.76 -21.29
C PRO A 56 -6.29 -13.96 -22.37
N ALA A 57 -7.01 -13.17 -23.19
CA ALA A 57 -6.42 -12.32 -24.22
C ALA A 57 -5.78 -11.02 -23.69
N GLN A 58 -6.04 -10.65 -22.42
CA GLN A 58 -5.47 -9.43 -21.85
C GLN A 58 -3.98 -9.62 -21.54
N ARG A 59 -3.12 -8.67 -21.94
CA ARG A 59 -1.70 -8.71 -21.59
C ARG A 59 -1.47 -8.44 -20.10
N LEU A 60 -0.42 -9.04 -19.53
CA LEU A 60 -0.02 -8.77 -18.16
C LEU A 60 0.33 -7.29 -17.97
N ALA A 61 0.99 -6.68 -18.98
CA ALA A 61 1.33 -5.26 -18.97
C ALA A 61 0.10 -4.34 -18.89
N ASP A 62 -0.99 -4.69 -19.59
CA ASP A 62 -2.23 -3.91 -19.58
C ASP A 62 -2.94 -4.04 -18.22
N CYS A 63 -2.86 -5.23 -17.60
CA CYS A 63 -3.36 -5.42 -16.24
C CYS A 63 -2.55 -4.61 -15.22
N ALA A 64 -1.22 -4.55 -15.36
CA ALA A 64 -0.38 -3.74 -14.48
C ALA A 64 -0.70 -2.24 -14.61
N THR A 65 -0.92 -1.77 -15.83
CA THR A 65 -1.34 -0.38 -16.10
C THR A 65 -2.72 -0.10 -15.50
N TRP A 66 -3.68 -1.00 -15.67
CA TRP A 66 -5.00 -0.89 -15.06
C TRP A 66 -4.92 -0.83 -13.53
N LEU A 67 -4.06 -1.66 -12.93
CA LEU A 67 -3.85 -1.74 -11.49
C LEU A 67 -3.21 -0.46 -10.94
N ARG A 68 -2.21 0.12 -11.63
CA ARG A 68 -1.54 1.37 -11.23
C ARG A 68 -2.45 2.59 -11.17
N ARG A 69 -3.51 2.63 -11.98
CA ARG A 69 -4.41 3.80 -12.05
C ARG A 69 -5.10 4.10 -10.72
N ASP A 70 -5.46 3.06 -9.97
CA ASP A 70 -6.09 3.19 -8.66
C ASP A 70 -5.91 1.89 -7.86
N LEU A 71 -4.70 1.67 -7.38
CA LEU A 71 -4.27 0.39 -6.79
C LEU A 71 -5.16 -0.06 -5.62
N PRO A 72 -5.52 0.79 -4.63
CA PRO A 72 -6.42 0.39 -3.56
C PRO A 72 -7.82 0.05 -4.07
N ALA A 73 -8.41 0.87 -4.96
CA ALA A 73 -9.76 0.61 -5.45
C ALA A 73 -9.82 -0.61 -6.38
N ARG A 74 -8.76 -0.88 -7.16
CA ARG A 74 -8.67 -2.05 -8.05
C ARG A 74 -8.52 -3.38 -7.30
N LEU A 75 -8.10 -3.33 -6.04
CA LEU A 75 -8.00 -4.49 -5.13
C LEU A 75 -9.11 -4.51 -4.07
N ALA A 76 -10.04 -3.56 -4.13
CA ALA A 76 -11.25 -3.59 -3.32
C ALA A 76 -12.25 -4.60 -3.90
N LEU A 77 -12.94 -5.31 -3.02
CA LEU A 77 -14.05 -6.19 -3.37
C LEU A 77 -15.28 -5.76 -2.56
N PRO A 78 -16.11 -4.84 -3.09
CA PRO A 78 -17.29 -4.34 -2.39
C PRO A 78 -18.28 -5.46 -2.03
N ASP A 79 -18.42 -6.45 -2.91
CA ASP A 79 -19.36 -7.56 -2.74
C ASP A 79 -18.84 -8.66 -1.79
N ASP A 80 -17.54 -8.70 -1.51
CA ASP A 80 -16.95 -9.59 -0.50
C ASP A 80 -15.89 -8.86 0.34
N PRO A 81 -16.32 -8.10 1.37
CA PRO A 81 -15.43 -7.31 2.21
C PRO A 81 -14.31 -8.12 2.88
N ARG A 82 -14.51 -9.42 3.09
CA ARG A 82 -13.51 -10.31 3.71
C ARG A 82 -12.35 -10.62 2.78
N LEU A 83 -12.52 -10.42 1.48
CA LEU A 83 -11.48 -10.58 0.46
C LEU A 83 -10.97 -9.24 -0.06
N SER A 84 -11.50 -8.12 0.45
CA SER A 84 -11.07 -6.78 0.07
C SER A 84 -9.71 -6.46 0.68
N VAL A 85 -8.70 -6.23 -0.17
CA VAL A 85 -7.33 -5.96 0.29
C VAL A 85 -7.25 -4.69 1.15
N PRO A 86 -7.83 -3.54 0.77
CA PRO A 86 -7.81 -2.35 1.62
C PRO A 86 -8.40 -2.59 3.01
N LEU A 87 -9.51 -3.34 3.12
CA LEU A 87 -10.17 -3.61 4.40
C LEU A 87 -9.35 -4.53 5.32
N ILE A 88 -8.63 -5.49 4.72
CA ILE A 88 -7.71 -6.35 5.47
C ILE A 88 -6.50 -5.56 5.96
N LEU A 89 -5.94 -4.69 5.11
CA LEU A 89 -4.84 -3.81 5.49
C LEU A 89 -5.26 -2.84 6.60
N ASP A 90 -6.47 -2.28 6.52
CA ASP A 90 -7.08 -1.49 7.59
C ASP A 90 -7.18 -2.27 8.91
N GLY A 91 -7.67 -3.50 8.84
CA GLY A 91 -7.75 -4.38 10.00
C GLY A 91 -6.39 -4.69 10.61
N ALA A 92 -5.36 -4.87 9.77
CA ALA A 92 -3.99 -5.10 10.23
C ALA A 92 -3.37 -3.84 10.86
N LEU A 93 -3.58 -2.68 10.25
CA LEU A 93 -3.11 -1.39 10.76
C LEU A 93 -3.71 -1.08 12.14
N ARG A 94 -5.00 -1.36 12.35
CA ARG A 94 -5.65 -1.22 13.66
C ARG A 94 -5.05 -2.10 14.78
N ARG A 95 -4.32 -3.16 14.43
CA ARG A 95 -3.64 -4.04 15.39
C ARG A 95 -2.19 -3.62 15.66
N LEU A 96 -1.67 -2.61 14.95
CA LEU A 96 -0.34 -2.07 15.23
C LEU A 96 -0.37 -1.17 16.47
N PRO A 97 0.72 -1.12 17.25
CA PRO A 97 0.90 -0.06 18.23
C PRO A 97 0.78 1.32 17.58
N ALA A 98 0.18 2.28 18.28
CA ALA A 98 -0.07 3.62 17.74
C ALA A 98 1.16 4.30 17.12
N PRO A 99 2.37 4.24 17.73
CA PRO A 99 3.58 4.84 17.12
C PRO A 99 3.94 4.24 15.77
N LEU A 100 3.74 2.92 15.58
CA LEU A 100 4.01 2.23 14.32
C LEU A 100 2.98 2.56 13.25
N ALA A 101 1.70 2.65 13.63
CA ALA A 101 0.65 3.04 12.72
C ALA A 101 0.85 4.47 12.21
N ASP A 102 1.22 5.41 13.10
CA ASP A 102 1.56 6.79 12.71
C ASP A 102 2.78 6.82 11.79
N ALA A 103 3.84 6.11 12.16
CA ALA A 103 5.05 6.06 11.35
C ALA A 103 4.77 5.52 9.93
N TYR A 104 4.02 4.43 9.83
CA TYR A 104 3.57 3.87 8.55
C TYR A 104 2.82 4.90 7.69
N LEU A 105 1.87 5.64 8.27
CA LEU A 105 1.07 6.63 7.54
C LEU A 105 1.91 7.84 7.10
N ARG A 106 2.86 8.29 7.93
CA ARG A 106 3.70 9.46 7.64
C ARG A 106 4.80 9.14 6.62
N LEU A 107 5.47 7.99 6.77
CA LEU A 107 6.50 7.55 5.83
C LEU A 107 5.94 7.29 4.42
N ALA A 108 4.66 6.92 4.29
CA ALA A 108 4.01 6.77 2.99
C ALA A 108 3.97 8.07 2.15
N ARG A 109 4.14 9.23 2.78
CA ARG A 109 4.23 10.53 2.08
C ARG A 109 5.60 10.74 1.42
N LEU A 110 6.62 10.02 1.87
CA LEU A 110 7.90 10.00 1.19
C LEU A 110 7.75 9.25 -0.15
N ASN A 111 8.48 9.73 -1.15
CA ASN A 111 8.48 9.14 -2.48
C ASN A 111 9.75 8.30 -2.65
N GLY A 112 9.58 7.04 -3.06
CA GLY A 112 10.70 6.19 -3.41
C GLY A 112 11.38 5.56 -2.19
N GLN A 113 12.71 5.56 -2.22
CA GLN A 113 13.55 5.01 -1.17
C GLN A 113 13.70 6.02 -0.02
N LEU A 114 13.96 5.54 1.19
CA LEU A 114 14.17 6.36 2.37
C LEU A 114 15.30 5.78 3.23
N THR A 115 16.03 6.67 3.87
CA THR A 115 17.09 6.37 4.84
C THR A 115 16.61 6.65 6.27
N VAL A 116 17.39 6.27 7.28
CA VAL A 116 17.10 6.60 8.69
C VAL A 116 16.97 8.13 8.91
N PRO A 117 17.87 8.99 8.37
CA PRO A 117 17.69 10.44 8.44
C PRO A 117 16.39 10.95 7.79
N ASP A 118 16.01 10.41 6.62
CA ASP A 118 14.75 10.79 5.96
C ASP A 118 13.54 10.45 6.83
N ALA A 119 13.56 9.26 7.45
CA ALA A 119 12.53 8.82 8.36
C ALA A 119 12.48 9.69 9.62
N ALA A 120 13.62 9.98 10.23
CA ALA A 120 13.72 10.85 11.41
C ALA A 120 13.09 12.23 11.15
N GLY A 121 13.43 12.85 10.00
CA GLY A 121 12.82 14.11 9.56
C GLY A 121 11.31 14.00 9.33
N ALA A 122 10.86 12.97 8.62
CA ALA A 122 9.44 12.76 8.35
C ALA A 122 8.62 12.47 9.60
N LEU A 123 9.23 11.84 10.61
CA LEU A 123 8.61 11.43 11.87
C LEU A 123 8.79 12.48 12.98
N ALA A 124 9.67 13.47 12.81
CA ALA A 124 10.04 14.44 13.84
C ALA A 124 10.49 13.77 15.15
N VAL A 125 11.35 12.76 15.03
CA VAL A 125 11.95 12.01 16.15
C VAL A 125 13.47 11.89 15.95
N PRO A 126 14.26 11.59 16.99
CA PRO A 126 15.69 11.30 16.83
C PRO A 126 15.92 10.08 15.92
N GLU A 127 17.08 10.04 15.25
CA GLU A 127 17.45 8.94 14.35
C GLU A 127 17.40 7.56 15.03
N THR A 128 17.84 7.46 16.29
CA THR A 128 17.76 6.21 17.07
C THR A 128 16.33 5.71 17.20
N ARG A 129 15.36 6.61 17.40
CA ARG A 129 13.95 6.24 17.49
C ARG A 129 13.35 5.93 16.12
N ALA A 130 13.80 6.61 15.08
CA ALA A 130 13.39 6.31 13.71
C ALA A 130 13.86 4.90 13.31
N GLU A 131 15.11 4.56 13.59
CA GLU A 131 15.71 3.25 13.36
C GLU A 131 14.89 2.13 14.02
N GLU A 132 14.58 2.24 15.32
CA GLU A 132 13.72 1.29 16.03
C GLU A 132 12.33 1.10 15.39
N LEU A 133 11.74 2.17 14.86
CA LEU A 133 10.43 2.11 14.19
C LEU A 133 10.56 1.46 12.81
N LEU A 134 11.62 1.76 12.06
CA LEU A 134 11.90 1.19 10.75
C LEU A 134 12.16 -0.32 10.86
N GLU A 135 12.98 -0.75 11.80
CA GLU A 135 13.23 -2.18 12.08
C GLU A 135 11.92 -2.93 12.36
N GLN A 136 11.08 -2.38 13.23
CA GLN A 136 9.79 -3.00 13.55
C GLN A 136 8.81 -3.02 12.37
N LEU A 137 8.90 -2.07 11.44
CA LEU A 137 8.13 -2.07 10.19
C LEU A 137 8.68 -3.12 9.19
N ILE A 138 10.00 -3.28 9.10
CA ILE A 138 10.67 -4.33 8.30
C ILE A 138 10.26 -5.72 8.79
N ASP A 139 10.32 -5.98 10.11
CA ASP A 139 9.90 -7.25 10.71
C ASP A 139 8.45 -7.64 10.37
N ARG A 140 7.61 -6.61 10.17
CA ARG A 140 6.19 -6.77 9.83
C ARG A 140 5.95 -6.87 8.33
N GLY A 141 6.97 -6.71 7.50
CA GLY A 141 6.88 -6.70 6.04
C GLY A 141 6.21 -5.44 5.47
N LEU A 142 6.24 -4.33 6.21
CA LEU A 142 5.67 -3.05 5.77
C LEU A 142 6.69 -2.18 5.01
N LEU A 143 7.98 -2.45 5.23
CA LEU A 143 9.11 -1.88 4.51
C LEU A 143 10.00 -3.02 4.03
N ASP A 144 10.58 -2.84 2.86
CA ASP A 144 11.64 -3.70 2.33
C ASP A 144 12.98 -2.96 2.44
N GLU A 145 14.04 -3.67 2.79
CA GLU A 145 15.41 -3.19 2.62
C GLU A 145 15.91 -3.61 1.23
N GLU A 146 16.15 -2.63 0.34
CA GLU A 146 16.65 -2.92 -1.01
C GLU A 146 18.17 -3.07 -1.03
N GLN A 147 18.86 -2.28 -0.21
CA GLN A 147 20.30 -2.31 0.05
C GLN A 147 20.53 -1.91 1.52
N PRO A 148 21.66 -2.27 2.14
CA PRO A 148 21.95 -1.88 3.52
C PRO A 148 21.71 -0.40 3.77
N GLY A 149 20.77 -0.08 4.66
CA GLY A 149 20.39 1.30 5.03
C GLY A 149 19.47 2.03 4.05
N LEU A 150 19.04 1.38 2.97
CA LEU A 150 18.15 1.94 1.95
C LEU A 150 16.82 1.17 1.93
N LEU A 151 15.81 1.80 2.52
CA LEU A 151 14.50 1.21 2.74
C LEU A 151 13.50 1.68 1.71
N ARG A 152 12.46 0.88 1.49
CA ARG A 152 11.38 1.22 0.57
C ARG A 152 10.04 0.71 1.07
N MET A 153 9.04 1.56 1.02
CA MET A 153 7.65 1.13 1.16
C MET A 153 7.12 0.64 -0.20
N ASN A 154 6.57 -0.57 -0.21
CA ASN A 154 5.98 -1.12 -1.43
C ASN A 154 4.78 -0.26 -1.91
N ALA A 155 4.58 -0.21 -3.23
CA ALA A 155 3.51 0.54 -3.87
C ALA A 155 2.11 0.26 -3.30
N LEU A 156 1.77 -0.99 -2.98
CA LEU A 156 0.48 -1.34 -2.38
C LEU A 156 0.29 -0.68 -1.02
N PHE A 157 1.27 -0.87 -0.13
CA PHE A 157 1.24 -0.32 1.21
C PHE A 157 1.22 1.20 1.19
N ARG A 158 2.05 1.81 0.33
CA ARG A 158 2.07 3.26 0.15
C ARG A 158 0.74 3.80 -0.36
N ALA A 159 0.15 3.17 -1.39
CA ALA A 159 -1.14 3.59 -1.94
C ALA A 159 -2.27 3.43 -0.91
N HIS A 160 -2.27 2.34 -0.14
CA HIS A 160 -3.21 2.13 0.97
C HIS A 160 -3.08 3.22 2.04
N ALA A 161 -1.85 3.52 2.50
CA ALA A 161 -1.61 4.55 3.52
C ALA A 161 -2.00 5.95 3.05
N LEU A 162 -1.75 6.29 1.78
CA LEU A 162 -2.17 7.57 1.21
C LEU A 162 -3.69 7.68 1.08
N HIS A 163 -4.36 6.62 0.61
CA HIS A 163 -5.83 6.56 0.53
C HIS A 163 -6.50 6.70 1.91
N ARG A 164 -5.86 6.18 2.94
CA ARG A 164 -6.25 6.35 4.35
C ARG A 164 -6.09 7.78 4.84
N GLY A 165 -4.97 8.41 4.51
CA GLY A 165 -4.67 9.80 4.87
C GLY A 165 -5.67 10.78 4.26
N THR A 166 -6.06 10.58 3.00
CA THR A 166 -7.08 11.42 2.34
C THR A 166 -8.44 11.25 2.99
N ARG A 167 -8.89 10.01 3.25
CA ARG A 167 -10.19 9.75 3.91
C ARG A 167 -10.26 10.27 5.33
N ALA A 168 -9.18 10.16 6.10
CA ALA A 168 -9.12 10.72 7.45
C ALA A 168 -9.18 12.26 7.43
N GLY A 169 -8.51 12.88 6.47
CA GLY A 169 -8.60 14.33 6.23
C GLY A 169 -10.00 14.77 5.81
N GLU A 170 -10.66 14.05 4.90
CA GLU A 170 -12.04 14.32 4.45
C GLU A 170 -13.06 14.21 5.60
N VAL A 171 -12.95 13.16 6.43
CA VAL A 171 -13.83 12.98 7.60
C VAL A 171 -13.55 14.03 8.67
N ALA A 172 -12.29 14.37 8.93
CA ALA A 172 -11.93 15.44 9.86
C ALA A 172 -12.43 16.81 9.36
N GLN A 173 -12.32 17.08 8.06
CA GLN A 173 -12.83 18.31 7.43
C GLN A 173 -14.36 18.40 7.52
N ALA A 174 -15.07 17.27 7.36
CA ALA A 174 -16.52 17.20 7.49
C ALA A 174 -17.02 17.34 8.94
N LEU A 175 -16.17 17.04 9.94
CA LEU A 175 -16.48 17.18 11.37
C LEU A 175 -16.06 18.54 11.95
N LEU A 176 -15.32 19.38 11.22
CA LEU A 176 -15.09 20.75 11.63
C LEU A 176 -16.42 21.51 11.60
N PRO A 177 -16.85 22.15 12.70
CA PRO A 177 -18.05 22.97 12.68
C PRO A 177 -17.82 24.08 11.65
N VAL A 178 -18.66 24.11 10.61
CA VAL A 178 -18.71 25.20 9.65
C VAL A 178 -18.97 26.46 10.45
N ALA A 179 -17.92 27.25 10.70
CA ALA A 179 -18.03 28.54 11.33
C ALA A 179 -18.91 29.40 10.42
N ARG A 180 -20.17 29.56 10.82
CA ARG A 180 -21.11 30.48 10.18
C ARG A 180 -20.43 31.84 10.15
N HIS A 181 -20.15 32.33 8.94
CA HIS A 181 -19.74 33.71 8.73
C HIS A 181 -20.75 34.61 9.45
N ALA A 182 -20.28 35.31 10.49
CA ALA A 182 -21.04 36.36 11.13
C ALA A 182 -21.33 37.43 10.06
N LEU A 183 -22.61 37.65 9.78
CA LEU A 183 -23.05 38.82 9.04
C LEU A 183 -22.64 40.06 9.86
N PRO A 184 -22.04 41.09 9.26
CA PRO A 184 -21.82 42.35 9.96
C PRO A 184 -23.18 42.97 10.30
N SER A 185 -23.45 43.05 11.60
CA SER A 185 -24.54 43.82 12.18
C SER A 185 -24.15 45.30 12.20
N GLY A 186 -25.01 46.14 11.64
CA GLY A 186 -25.01 47.59 11.79
C GLY A 186 -25.00 48.31 10.44
N ALA A 187 -25.73 49.40 10.21
CA ALA A 187 -26.72 50.10 11.02
C ALA A 187 -27.39 51.12 10.09
N THR A 188 -28.70 51.27 10.19
CA THR A 188 -29.39 52.56 10.32
C THR A 188 -30.79 52.33 10.86
#